data_AF-T0Y6N5-F1
#
_entry.id   AF-T0Y6N5-F1
#
_cell.length_a   1.000
_cell.length_b   1.000
_cell.length_c   1.000
_cell.angle_alpha   90.00
_cell.angle_beta   90.00
_cell.angle_gamma   90.00
#
_symmetry.space_group_name_H-M   'P 1'
#
loop_
_entity.id
_entity.type
_entity.pdbx_description
1 polymer ?
#
loop_
_entity_poly.entity_id
_entity_poly.type
_entity_poly.pdbx_seq_one_letter_code
_entity_poly.pdbx_strand_id
1 'polypeptide(L)'
;MEAEKARSGDTAQSNGKIVMATVKGDVHDIGKNIVGVVLRCNNFEVIDLGVMVPAQKILDTARAENADIIGLSDLITPSLEEMSHVAREMQRQDFCIPLLIGGATTSRAHTALKIEPHYKSPTVWVKDASRAVGVAQSLVSKDLTEAFMARIRHDYAEVRERHRQRGGNKPLVTLQHARAQGFHDDWSNYTPPQPRQPGVTVFADYDLAELRDYIDWTPFFQAWELSGHYPRILDDELVGTQARALFADAQAMLDTLIRERWLRARGVIGFWPAASVGDDIAVYALPSRTGTGVAGEGSVPCATIVQPE
;
A
#
# COMPACT_ATOMS: atom_id res chain seq x y z
N MET A 1 -29.03 -12.62 3.42
CA MET A 1 -28.43 -12.49 4.76
C MET A 1 -29.21 -11.54 5.67
N GLU A 2 -29.34 -10.24 5.39
CA GLU A 2 -30.17 -9.33 6.22
C GLU A 2 -31.65 -9.73 6.25
N ALA A 3 -32.20 -10.11 5.09
CA ALA A 3 -33.57 -10.63 4.96
C ALA A 3 -33.78 -12.00 5.64
N GLU A 4 -32.70 -12.71 5.97
CA GLU A 4 -32.72 -14.02 6.63
C GLU A 4 -32.63 -13.87 8.15
N LYS A 5 -31.82 -12.92 8.62
CA LYS A 5 -31.73 -12.50 10.03
C LYS A 5 -33.06 -11.95 10.57
N ALA A 6 -33.85 -11.28 9.75
CA ALA A 6 -35.18 -10.80 10.14
C ALA A 6 -36.22 -11.92 10.34
N ARG A 7 -35.99 -13.12 9.79
CA ARG A 7 -36.94 -14.24 9.84
C ARG A 7 -36.70 -15.22 11.00
N SER A 8 -35.48 -15.30 11.55
CA SER A 8 -35.14 -16.30 12.56
C SER A 8 -35.47 -15.90 14.00
N GLY A 9 -35.80 -14.62 14.28
CA GLY A 9 -36.08 -14.15 15.64
C GLY A 9 -34.91 -14.31 16.63
N ASP A 10 -33.77 -14.77 16.14
CA ASP A 10 -32.57 -15.04 16.89
C ASP A 10 -31.69 -13.81 16.72
N THR A 11 -31.62 -12.97 17.74
CA THR A 11 -30.60 -11.92 17.85
C THR A 11 -29.26 -12.62 18.03
N ALA A 12 -28.73 -13.17 16.95
CA ALA A 12 -27.42 -13.82 16.94
C ALA A 12 -26.40 -12.81 17.44
N GLN A 13 -25.95 -13.00 18.68
CA GLN A 13 -24.91 -12.16 19.28
C GLN A 13 -23.71 -12.16 18.34
N SER A 14 -23.20 -10.96 18.03
CA SER A 14 -22.00 -10.85 17.21
C SER A 14 -20.83 -11.53 17.92
N ASN A 15 -19.91 -12.12 17.13
CA ASN A 15 -18.67 -12.70 17.65
C ASN A 15 -17.68 -11.63 18.17
N GLY A 16 -17.99 -10.35 17.96
CA GLY A 16 -17.21 -9.21 18.40
C GLY A 16 -17.33 -8.05 17.41
N LYS A 17 -17.01 -6.85 17.86
CA LYS A 17 -17.02 -5.63 17.07
C LYS A 17 -15.59 -5.18 16.74
N ILE A 18 -15.34 -4.87 15.48
CA ILE A 18 -14.02 -4.49 14.96
C ILE A 18 -14.11 -3.13 14.29
N VAL A 19 -13.31 -2.17 14.75
CA VAL A 19 -13.09 -0.91 14.03
C VAL A 19 -11.91 -1.09 13.08
N MET A 20 -12.13 -0.84 11.79
CA MET A 20 -11.11 -0.94 10.75
C MET A 20 -10.86 0.41 10.10
N ALA A 21 -9.60 0.72 9.81
CA ALA A 21 -9.21 1.95 9.14
C ALA A 21 -7.94 1.77 8.30
N THR A 22 -7.90 2.43 7.14
CA THR A 22 -6.62 2.73 6.48
C THR A 22 -6.05 3.98 7.15
N VAL A 23 -4.80 3.89 7.60
CA VAL A 23 -4.17 4.93 8.43
C VAL A 23 -4.00 6.26 7.70
N LYS A 24 -3.74 7.32 8.47
CA LYS A 24 -3.52 8.66 7.94
C LYS A 24 -2.44 8.66 6.85
N GLY A 25 -2.70 9.40 5.77
CA GLY A 25 -1.76 9.55 4.65
C GLY A 25 -1.84 8.42 3.62
N ASP A 26 -2.61 7.36 3.88
CA ASP A 26 -2.83 6.27 2.93
C ASP A 26 -4.30 6.22 2.45
N VAL A 27 -4.46 5.99 1.14
CA VAL A 27 -5.75 5.97 0.42
C VAL A 27 -6.16 4.58 -0.04
N HIS A 28 -5.31 3.58 0.13
CA HIS A 28 -5.53 2.25 -0.42
C HIS A 28 -6.35 1.38 0.53
N ASP A 29 -7.41 0.75 0.02
CA ASP A 29 -8.37 0.03 0.85
C ASP A 29 -8.88 -1.30 0.29
N ILE A 30 -8.45 -1.73 -0.91
CA ILE A 30 -8.91 -3.00 -1.50
C ILE A 30 -8.75 -4.17 -0.52
N GLY A 31 -7.55 -4.33 0.05
CA GLY A 31 -7.28 -5.38 1.03
C GLY A 31 -8.10 -5.23 2.31
N LYS A 32 -8.24 -3.99 2.83
CA LYS A 32 -9.10 -3.69 4.00
C LYS A 32 -10.55 -4.10 3.74
N ASN A 33 -11.07 -3.80 2.57
CA ASN A 33 -12.45 -4.08 2.19
C ASN A 33 -12.70 -5.60 2.09
N ILE A 34 -11.75 -6.35 1.50
CA ILE A 34 -11.81 -7.82 1.47
C ILE A 34 -11.82 -8.39 2.89
N VAL A 35 -10.91 -7.94 3.76
CA VAL A 35 -10.86 -8.37 5.18
C VAL A 35 -12.19 -8.04 5.88
N GLY A 36 -12.75 -6.85 5.67
CA GLY A 36 -14.01 -6.44 6.25
C GLY A 36 -15.19 -7.31 5.80
N VAL A 37 -15.26 -7.69 4.53
CA VAL A 37 -16.28 -8.63 4.03
C VAL A 37 -16.11 -10.01 4.67
N VAL A 38 -14.88 -10.54 4.68
CA VAL A 38 -14.59 -11.87 5.25
C VAL A 38 -14.91 -11.93 6.75
N LEU A 39 -14.62 -10.88 7.52
CA LEU A 39 -14.97 -10.79 8.95
C LEU A 39 -16.50 -10.76 9.15
N ARG A 40 -17.25 -9.99 8.35
CA ARG A 40 -18.72 -9.95 8.40
C ARG A 40 -19.34 -11.31 8.08
N CYS A 41 -18.78 -12.06 7.12
CA CYS A 41 -19.20 -13.44 6.82
C CYS A 41 -19.02 -14.39 8.03
N ASN A 42 -18.18 -14.02 8.99
CA ASN A 42 -17.93 -14.77 10.23
C ASN A 42 -18.59 -14.12 11.46
N ASN A 43 -19.69 -13.38 11.23
CA ASN A 43 -20.56 -12.79 12.24
C ASN A 43 -19.88 -11.75 13.18
N PHE A 44 -18.76 -11.17 12.75
CA PHE A 44 -18.21 -9.96 13.37
C PHE A 44 -18.96 -8.72 12.87
N GLU A 45 -19.17 -7.77 13.76
CA GLU A 45 -19.59 -6.42 13.38
C GLU A 45 -18.34 -5.62 12.96
N VAL A 46 -18.34 -5.06 11.75
CA VAL A 46 -17.19 -4.33 11.21
C VAL A 46 -17.56 -2.89 10.89
N ILE A 47 -16.96 -1.96 11.62
CA ILE A 47 -17.07 -0.52 11.43
C ILE A 47 -15.85 -0.05 10.64
N ASP A 48 -16.06 0.22 9.37
CA ASP A 48 -15.02 0.70 8.47
C ASP A 48 -15.01 2.24 8.43
N LEU A 49 -13.93 2.84 8.91
CA LEU A 49 -13.76 4.29 8.95
C LEU A 49 -13.27 4.90 7.63
N GLY A 50 -12.99 4.06 6.63
CA GLY A 50 -12.47 4.47 5.33
C GLY A 50 -10.96 4.66 5.35
N VAL A 51 -10.50 5.69 4.64
CA VAL A 51 -9.08 5.95 4.35
C VAL A 51 -8.60 7.29 4.87
N MET A 52 -7.27 7.44 4.97
CA MET A 52 -6.61 8.61 5.54
C MET A 52 -7.12 8.97 6.95
N VAL A 53 -7.44 7.96 7.76
CA VAL A 53 -8.12 8.17 9.04
C VAL A 53 -7.11 8.56 10.13
N PRO A 54 -7.27 9.72 10.80
CA PRO A 54 -6.40 10.11 11.92
C PRO A 54 -6.54 9.16 13.11
N ALA A 55 -5.44 8.93 13.83
CA ALA A 55 -5.41 8.08 15.03
C ALA A 55 -6.53 8.41 16.03
N GLN A 56 -6.73 9.69 16.33
CA GLN A 56 -7.75 10.13 17.29
C GLN A 56 -9.16 9.67 16.89
N LYS A 57 -9.54 9.76 15.61
CA LYS A 57 -10.85 9.31 15.12
C LYS A 57 -11.02 7.80 15.26
N ILE A 58 -9.96 7.03 15.03
CA ILE A 58 -9.98 5.57 15.21
C ILE A 58 -10.27 5.24 16.68
N LEU A 59 -9.55 5.88 17.60
CA LEU A 59 -9.68 5.62 19.03
C LEU A 59 -11.01 6.11 19.60
N ASP A 60 -11.48 7.28 19.19
CA ASP A 60 -12.77 7.82 19.62
C ASP A 60 -13.91 6.92 19.16
N THR A 61 -13.87 6.45 17.91
CA THR A 61 -14.87 5.50 17.40
C THR A 61 -14.80 4.19 18.16
N ALA A 62 -13.60 3.64 18.39
CA ALA A 62 -13.43 2.39 19.12
C ALA A 62 -14.03 2.45 20.53
N ARG A 63 -13.92 3.58 21.22
CA ARG A 63 -14.59 3.79 22.51
C ARG A 63 -16.10 3.98 22.39
N ALA A 64 -16.54 4.87 21.50
CA ALA A 64 -17.96 5.18 21.32
C ALA A 64 -18.76 3.92 20.98
N GLU A 65 -18.14 3.04 20.20
CA GLU A 65 -18.76 1.82 19.70
C GLU A 65 -18.49 0.60 20.59
N ASN A 66 -17.66 0.73 21.63
CA ASN A 66 -17.18 -0.39 22.46
C ASN A 66 -16.60 -1.52 21.60
N ALA A 67 -15.68 -1.17 20.70
CA ALA A 67 -15.02 -2.14 19.83
C ALA A 67 -14.15 -3.11 20.64
N ASP A 68 -14.20 -4.38 20.25
CA ASP A 68 -13.37 -5.44 20.82
C ASP A 68 -11.98 -5.51 20.18
N ILE A 69 -11.82 -5.01 18.95
CA ILE A 69 -10.56 -5.02 18.20
C ILE A 69 -10.44 -3.73 17.36
N ILE A 70 -9.21 -3.21 17.22
CA ILE A 70 -8.86 -2.22 16.20
C ILE A 70 -8.01 -2.88 15.12
N GLY A 71 -8.37 -2.72 13.85
CA GLY A 71 -7.59 -3.18 12.69
C GLY A 71 -7.09 -2.03 11.84
N LEU A 72 -5.78 -2.01 11.57
CA LEU A 72 -5.12 -1.00 10.75
C LEU A 72 -4.63 -1.59 9.43
N SER A 73 -4.82 -0.82 8.35
CA SER A 73 -4.33 -1.14 7.00
C SER A 73 -3.38 -0.06 6.50
N ASP A 74 -2.33 -0.47 5.79
CA ASP A 74 -1.32 0.39 5.15
C ASP A 74 -0.76 -0.26 3.87
N LEU A 75 -0.39 0.56 2.88
CA LEU A 75 0.22 0.16 1.61
C LEU A 75 1.54 0.89 1.34
N ILE A 76 1.78 2.09 1.88
CA ILE A 76 2.97 2.89 1.54
C ILE A 76 3.91 3.07 2.73
N THR A 77 5.22 3.09 2.47
CA THR A 77 6.25 3.15 3.53
C THR A 77 6.07 4.29 4.55
N PRO A 78 5.68 5.53 4.14
CA PRO A 78 5.45 6.61 5.10
C PRO A 78 4.40 6.29 6.18
N SER A 79 3.39 5.47 5.89
CA SER A 79 2.30 5.19 6.84
C SER A 79 2.60 4.03 7.81
N LEU A 80 3.74 3.34 7.66
CA LEU A 80 4.21 2.39 8.68
C LEU A 80 4.50 3.09 10.02
N GLU A 81 4.94 4.35 9.98
CA GLU A 81 5.16 5.16 11.18
C GLU A 81 3.82 5.52 11.86
N GLU A 82 2.76 5.72 11.07
CA GLU A 82 1.41 6.02 11.58
C GLU A 82 0.84 4.85 12.39
N MET A 83 1.07 3.60 11.98
CA MET A 83 0.69 2.43 12.79
C MET A 83 1.41 2.39 14.15
N SER A 84 2.69 2.76 14.16
CA SER A 84 3.47 2.86 15.40
C SER A 84 2.97 4.02 16.27
N HIS A 85 2.54 5.12 15.66
CA HIS A 85 1.90 6.24 16.35
C HIS A 85 0.58 5.84 16.99
N VAL A 86 -0.29 5.12 16.27
CA VAL A 86 -1.57 4.60 16.82
C VAL A 86 -1.31 3.68 18.01
N ALA A 87 -0.33 2.77 17.93
CA ALA A 87 0.01 1.90 19.05
C ALA A 87 0.45 2.67 20.32
N ARG A 88 1.29 3.70 20.16
CA ARG A 88 1.69 4.59 21.28
C ARG A 88 0.49 5.33 21.85
N GLU A 89 -0.42 5.77 20.98
CA GLU A 89 -1.60 6.52 21.38
C GLU A 89 -2.61 5.63 22.11
N MET A 90 -2.81 4.39 21.64
CA MET A 90 -3.58 3.37 22.37
C MET A 90 -3.01 3.13 23.76
N GLN A 91 -1.68 3.04 23.89
CA GLN A 91 -1.03 2.88 25.18
C GLN A 91 -1.17 4.12 26.08
N ARG A 92 -1.02 5.33 25.53
CA ARG A 92 -1.17 6.61 26.24
C ARG A 92 -2.59 6.79 26.78
N GLN A 93 -3.55 6.20 26.09
CA GLN A 93 -4.98 6.31 26.35
C GLN A 93 -5.57 5.06 27.04
N ASP A 94 -4.70 4.20 27.58
CA ASP A 94 -5.03 3.00 28.37
C ASP A 94 -6.02 2.04 27.69
N PHE A 95 -5.92 1.89 26.36
CA PHE A 95 -6.66 0.85 25.66
C PHE A 95 -6.15 -0.54 26.07
N CYS A 96 -7.08 -1.49 26.23
CA CYS A 96 -6.76 -2.89 26.55
C CYS A 96 -7.16 -3.89 25.45
N ILE A 97 -7.73 -3.40 24.35
CA ILE A 97 -8.22 -4.23 23.24
C ILE A 97 -7.12 -4.57 22.23
N PRO A 98 -7.17 -5.73 21.57
CA PRO A 98 -6.22 -6.11 20.53
C PRO A 98 -6.10 -5.11 19.37
N LEU A 99 -4.87 -4.94 18.89
CA LEU A 99 -4.49 -4.19 17.70
C LEU A 99 -4.05 -5.15 16.58
N LEU A 100 -4.79 -5.19 15.47
CA LEU A 100 -4.43 -5.92 14.26
C LEU A 100 -3.71 -5.02 13.27
N ILE A 101 -2.60 -5.51 12.72
CA ILE A 101 -1.78 -4.82 11.73
C ILE A 101 -1.79 -5.63 10.43
N GLY A 102 -2.14 -5.00 9.32
CA GLY A 102 -2.11 -5.62 7.99
C GLY A 102 -1.88 -4.63 6.85
N GLY A 103 -1.77 -5.15 5.64
CA GLY A 103 -1.49 -4.37 4.43
C GLY A 103 -0.08 -4.60 3.86
N ALA A 104 0.17 -4.14 2.63
CA ALA A 104 1.29 -4.64 1.80
C ALA A 104 2.69 -4.30 2.33
N THR A 105 2.85 -3.13 2.96
CA THR A 105 4.11 -2.69 3.57
C THR A 105 4.36 -3.31 4.94
N THR A 106 3.32 -3.89 5.56
CA THR A 106 3.43 -4.47 6.88
C THR A 106 4.09 -5.85 6.83
N SER A 107 4.78 -6.20 7.92
CA SER A 107 5.37 -7.52 8.05
C SER A 107 5.43 -7.94 9.52
N ARG A 108 5.61 -9.25 9.73
CA ARG A 108 5.92 -9.80 11.06
C ARG A 108 7.12 -9.10 11.70
N ALA A 109 8.16 -8.86 10.89
CA ALA A 109 9.39 -8.23 11.36
C ALA A 109 9.18 -6.78 11.78
N HIS A 110 8.54 -5.98 10.92
CA HIS A 110 8.24 -4.59 11.24
C HIS A 110 7.38 -4.48 12.51
N THR A 111 6.31 -5.27 12.60
CA THR A 111 5.39 -5.24 13.73
C THR A 111 6.09 -5.59 15.05
N ALA A 112 6.90 -6.67 15.06
CA ALA A 112 7.64 -7.10 16.25
C ALA A 112 8.73 -6.11 16.69
N LEU A 113 9.32 -5.35 15.77
CA LEU A 113 10.43 -4.44 16.05
C LEU A 113 9.98 -3.00 16.34
N LYS A 114 8.90 -2.55 15.71
CA LYS A 114 8.55 -1.12 15.64
C LYS A 114 7.16 -0.78 16.16
N ILE A 115 6.23 -1.74 16.23
CA ILE A 115 4.84 -1.47 16.64
C ILE A 115 4.54 -2.08 18.02
N GLU A 116 4.66 -3.40 18.15
CA GLU A 116 4.30 -4.13 19.40
C GLU A 116 5.03 -3.62 20.66
N PRO A 117 6.30 -3.17 20.63
CA PRO A 117 6.95 -2.59 21.80
C PRO A 117 6.27 -1.33 22.36
N HIS A 118 5.39 -0.68 21.60
CA HIS A 118 4.70 0.54 22.01
C HIS A 118 3.32 0.30 22.64
N TYR A 119 2.82 -0.95 22.64
CA TYR A 119 1.49 -1.27 23.14
C TYR A 119 1.50 -2.58 23.94
N LYS A 120 1.17 -2.53 25.23
CA LYS A 120 1.27 -3.69 26.14
C LYS A 120 0.21 -4.76 25.88
N SER A 121 -0.93 -4.36 25.35
CA SER A 121 -2.02 -5.28 25.01
C SER A 121 -1.75 -5.94 23.66
N PRO A 122 -2.51 -6.99 23.27
CA PRO A 122 -2.22 -7.76 22.07
C PRO A 122 -2.01 -6.91 20.81
N THR A 123 -0.86 -7.06 20.17
CA THR A 123 -0.57 -6.49 18.85
C THR A 123 -0.20 -7.63 17.90
N VAL A 124 -0.98 -7.82 16.83
CA VAL A 124 -0.84 -8.99 15.96
C VAL A 124 -0.83 -8.57 14.50
N TRP A 125 0.26 -8.90 13.82
CA TRP A 125 0.35 -8.85 12.36
C TRP A 125 -0.43 -10.00 11.72
N VAL A 126 -1.30 -9.67 10.76
CA VAL A 126 -2.08 -10.60 9.98
C VAL A 126 -1.70 -10.48 8.51
N LYS A 127 -1.33 -11.60 7.89
CA LYS A 127 -0.81 -11.63 6.53
C LYS A 127 -1.88 -11.33 5.47
N ASP A 128 -3.06 -11.91 5.62
CA ASP A 128 -4.11 -11.94 4.59
C ASP A 128 -5.50 -12.11 5.24
N ALA A 129 -6.55 -11.94 4.43
CA ALA A 129 -7.93 -11.98 4.91
C ALA A 129 -8.34 -13.38 5.41
N SER A 130 -7.81 -14.45 4.81
CA SER A 130 -8.12 -15.83 5.20
C SER A 130 -7.72 -16.12 6.65
N ARG A 131 -6.61 -15.52 7.11
CA ARG A 131 -6.11 -15.67 8.48
C ARG A 131 -6.75 -14.71 9.47
N ALA A 132 -7.27 -13.57 9.00
CA ALA A 132 -7.84 -12.53 9.86
C ALA A 132 -8.96 -13.06 10.76
N VAL A 133 -9.80 -13.95 10.25
CA VAL A 133 -10.92 -14.56 10.99
C VAL A 133 -10.42 -15.37 12.19
N GLY A 134 -9.50 -16.31 11.97
CA GLY A 134 -9.00 -17.18 13.03
C GLY A 134 -8.21 -16.40 14.10
N VAL A 135 -7.51 -15.34 13.69
CA VAL A 135 -6.83 -14.42 14.61
C VAL A 135 -7.85 -13.65 15.44
N ALA A 136 -8.86 -13.04 14.82
CA ALA A 136 -9.90 -12.30 15.53
C ALA A 136 -10.66 -13.18 16.53
N GLN A 137 -11.06 -14.39 16.13
CA GLN A 137 -11.73 -15.37 16.99
C GLN A 137 -10.87 -15.77 18.20
N SER A 138 -9.56 -15.96 17.98
CA SER A 138 -8.63 -16.30 19.07
C SER A 138 -8.48 -15.16 20.07
N LEU A 139 -8.56 -13.91 19.61
CA LEU A 139 -8.35 -12.69 20.40
C LEU A 139 -9.58 -12.24 21.20
N VAL A 140 -10.79 -12.58 20.74
CA VAL A 140 -12.05 -12.31 21.49
C VAL A 140 -12.40 -13.46 22.44
N SER A 141 -11.85 -14.66 22.23
CA SER A 141 -12.09 -15.81 23.10
C SER A 141 -11.24 -15.75 24.37
N LYS A 142 -11.91 -15.75 25.53
CA LYS A 142 -11.24 -15.76 26.85
C LYS A 142 -10.33 -16.97 27.05
N ASP A 143 -10.70 -18.12 26.49
CA ASP A 143 -9.98 -19.38 26.67
C ASP A 143 -8.76 -19.50 25.74
N LEU A 144 -8.84 -18.89 24.54
CA LEU A 144 -7.80 -19.03 23.51
C LEU A 144 -6.77 -17.89 23.55
N THR A 145 -7.16 -16.71 24.03
CA THR A 145 -6.33 -15.49 23.91
C THR A 145 -4.95 -15.66 24.57
N GLU A 146 -4.88 -16.23 25.77
CA GLU A 146 -3.62 -16.33 26.51
C GLU A 146 -2.62 -17.25 25.80
N ALA A 147 -3.04 -18.46 25.46
CA ALA A 147 -2.20 -19.43 24.74
C ALA A 147 -1.80 -18.90 23.35
N PHE A 148 -2.73 -18.25 22.65
CA PHE A 148 -2.46 -17.63 21.36
C PHE A 148 -1.40 -16.54 21.47
N MET A 149 -1.54 -15.63 22.45
CA MET A 149 -0.60 -14.52 22.65
C MET A 149 0.75 -14.97 23.18
N ALA A 150 0.82 -16.04 23.97
CA ALA A 150 2.10 -16.64 24.37
C ALA A 150 2.92 -17.06 23.13
N ARG A 151 2.29 -17.70 22.16
CA ARG A 151 2.92 -18.07 20.88
C ARG A 151 3.35 -16.85 20.07
N ILE A 152 2.48 -15.84 19.93
CA ILE A 152 2.82 -14.62 19.17
C ILE A 152 4.01 -13.87 19.81
N ARG A 153 4.02 -13.73 21.14
CA ARG A 153 5.13 -13.09 21.87
C ARG A 153 6.43 -13.86 21.70
N HIS A 154 6.39 -15.19 21.73
CA HIS A 154 7.55 -16.04 21.45
C HIS A 154 8.09 -15.78 20.04
N ASP A 155 7.23 -15.85 19.01
CA ASP A 155 7.61 -15.60 17.62
C ASP A 155 8.22 -14.20 17.44
N TYR A 156 7.66 -13.18 18.10
CA TYR A 156 8.16 -11.81 18.00
C TYR A 156 9.50 -11.64 18.74
N ALA A 157 9.70 -12.35 19.86
CA ALA A 157 10.97 -12.37 20.55
C ALA A 157 12.08 -13.00 19.70
N GLU A 158 11.80 -14.13 19.03
CA GLU A 158 12.74 -14.76 18.09
C GLU A 158 13.11 -13.84 16.93
N VAL A 159 12.12 -13.14 16.36
CA VAL A 159 12.35 -12.18 15.28
C VAL A 159 13.25 -11.04 15.73
N ARG A 160 13.03 -10.51 16.95
CA ARG A 160 13.89 -9.47 17.55
C ARG A 160 15.31 -9.98 17.78
N GLU A 161 15.45 -11.19 18.29
CA GLU A 161 16.76 -11.80 18.54
C GLU A 161 17.53 -12.03 17.24
N ARG A 162 16.87 -12.64 16.24
CA ARG A 162 17.47 -12.84 14.91
C ARG A 162 17.88 -11.52 14.26
N HIS A 163 17.09 -10.46 14.42
CA HIS A 163 17.45 -9.14 13.90
C HIS A 163 18.67 -8.56 14.64
N ARG A 164 18.77 -8.74 15.96
CA ARG A 164 19.94 -8.33 16.76
C ARG A 164 21.21 -9.09 16.33
N GLN A 165 21.11 -10.40 16.15
CA GLN A 165 22.21 -11.26 15.69
C GLN A 165 22.64 -11.01 14.25
N ARG A 166 21.74 -10.46 13.42
CA ARG A 166 22.04 -10.01 12.06
C ARG A 166 22.92 -8.75 12.00
N GLY A 167 23.32 -8.20 13.15
CA GLY A 167 24.12 -6.97 13.26
C GLY A 167 25.18 -6.84 12.17
N GLY A 168 25.08 -5.76 11.39
CA GLY A 168 26.16 -5.19 10.57
C GLY A 168 26.82 -6.06 9.50
N ASN A 169 26.29 -7.24 9.15
CA ASN A 169 27.01 -8.21 8.30
C ASN A 169 27.20 -7.82 6.82
N LYS A 170 26.91 -6.57 6.43
CA LYS A 170 27.46 -5.99 5.21
C LYS A 170 28.47 -4.94 5.63
N PRO A 171 29.75 -5.05 5.24
CA PRO A 171 30.72 -3.99 5.48
C PRO A 171 30.18 -2.71 4.85
N LEU A 172 29.78 -1.76 5.70
CA LEU A 172 29.37 -0.44 5.25
C LEU A 172 30.63 0.32 4.85
N VAL A 173 30.56 0.99 3.72
CA VAL A 173 31.61 1.87 3.23
C VAL A 173 31.24 3.32 3.52
N THR A 174 32.23 4.21 3.56
CA THR A 174 31.96 5.64 3.67
C THR A 174 31.22 6.11 2.41
N LEU A 175 30.39 7.15 2.55
CA LEU A 175 29.71 7.77 1.40
C LEU A 175 30.71 8.18 0.31
N GLN A 176 31.88 8.69 0.71
CA GLN A 176 32.97 9.04 -0.22
C GLN A 176 33.47 7.82 -1.01
N HIS A 177 33.67 6.68 -0.35
CA HIS A 177 34.08 5.46 -1.03
C HIS A 177 33.01 4.96 -2.00
N ALA A 178 31.73 4.99 -1.60
CA ALA A 178 30.63 4.63 -2.48
C ALA A 178 30.56 5.52 -3.74
N ARG A 179 30.70 6.85 -3.57
CA ARG A 179 30.77 7.81 -4.70
C ARG A 179 31.95 7.55 -5.63
N ALA A 180 33.11 7.20 -5.08
CA ALA A 180 34.28 6.83 -5.88
C ALA A 180 34.05 5.56 -6.73
N GLN A 181 33.18 4.66 -6.27
CA GLN A 181 32.77 3.44 -6.96
C GLN A 181 31.48 3.62 -7.80
N GLY A 182 31.06 4.88 -8.04
CA GLY A 182 29.94 5.18 -8.91
C GLY A 182 30.13 4.64 -10.32
N PHE A 183 29.04 4.55 -11.09
CA PHE A 183 29.12 4.18 -12.50
C PHE A 183 29.84 5.28 -13.30
N HIS A 184 30.98 4.94 -13.89
CA HIS A 184 31.77 5.81 -14.76
C HIS A 184 31.77 5.23 -16.17
N ASP A 185 31.17 5.94 -17.11
CA ASP A 185 31.16 5.59 -18.54
C ASP A 185 31.92 6.65 -19.34
N ASP A 186 32.28 6.34 -20.59
CA ASP A 186 32.87 7.30 -21.51
C ASP A 186 31.79 8.22 -22.09
N TRP A 187 31.36 9.18 -21.27
CA TRP A 187 30.39 10.21 -21.65
C TRP A 187 30.88 11.10 -22.81
N SER A 188 32.19 11.12 -23.10
CA SER A 188 32.72 11.86 -24.24
C SER A 188 32.42 11.19 -25.58
N ASN A 189 32.19 9.87 -25.56
CA ASN A 189 31.88 9.06 -26.73
C ASN A 189 30.44 8.51 -26.73
N TYR A 190 29.61 8.93 -25.76
CA TYR A 190 28.19 8.62 -25.71
C TYR A 190 27.35 9.88 -25.87
N THR A 191 26.42 9.86 -26.83
CA THR A 191 25.42 10.92 -26.99
C THR A 191 24.07 10.42 -26.49
N PRO A 192 23.55 10.92 -25.36
CA PRO A 192 22.22 10.54 -24.87
C PRO A 192 21.14 10.83 -25.92
N PRO A 193 20.20 9.89 -26.15
CA PRO A 193 19.13 10.10 -27.12
C PRO A 193 18.24 11.27 -26.68
N GLN A 194 17.96 12.17 -27.61
CA GLN A 194 17.06 13.29 -27.36
C GLN A 194 15.59 12.82 -27.41
N PRO A 195 14.74 13.26 -26.46
CA PRO A 195 13.33 12.94 -26.51
C PRO A 195 12.70 13.59 -27.75
N ARG A 196 11.83 12.85 -28.45
CA ARG A 196 11.14 13.37 -29.66
C ARG A 196 10.26 14.58 -29.34
N GLN A 197 9.69 14.62 -28.15
CA GLN A 197 8.85 15.72 -27.65
C GLN A 197 9.31 16.09 -26.24
N PRO A 198 10.25 17.04 -26.10
CA PRO A 198 10.57 17.64 -24.81
C PRO A 198 9.38 18.42 -24.24
N GLY A 199 9.35 18.55 -22.92
CA GLY A 199 8.31 19.24 -22.16
C GLY A 199 7.14 18.38 -21.78
N VAL A 200 6.07 19.04 -21.33
CA VAL A 200 4.90 18.39 -20.72
C VAL A 200 3.92 17.95 -21.81
N THR A 201 3.51 16.69 -21.75
CA THR A 201 2.42 16.13 -22.55
C THR A 201 1.31 15.67 -21.61
N VAL A 202 0.09 16.18 -21.84
CA VAL A 202 -1.08 15.88 -21.02
C VAL A 202 -2.02 14.95 -21.78
N PHE A 203 -2.40 13.87 -21.12
CA PHE A 203 -3.43 12.93 -21.56
C PHE A 203 -4.67 13.16 -20.70
N ALA A 204 -5.64 13.94 -21.20
CA ALA A 204 -6.82 14.34 -20.42
C ALA A 204 -7.96 13.31 -20.42
N ASP A 205 -7.98 12.42 -21.42
CA ASP A 205 -8.98 11.37 -21.61
C ASP A 205 -8.38 10.28 -22.52
N TYR A 206 -7.45 9.50 -21.98
CA TYR A 206 -6.77 8.43 -22.73
C TYR A 206 -7.74 7.27 -22.99
N ASP A 207 -7.63 6.63 -24.15
CA ASP A 207 -8.56 5.56 -24.53
C ASP A 207 -8.43 4.35 -23.60
N LEU A 208 -9.52 4.06 -22.88
CA LEU A 208 -9.60 2.90 -21.97
C LEU A 208 -9.59 1.58 -22.74
N ALA A 209 -10.04 1.56 -24.00
CA ALA A 209 -9.97 0.36 -24.84
C ALA A 209 -8.51 0.00 -25.16
N GLU A 210 -7.67 1.01 -25.42
CA GLU A 210 -6.23 0.81 -25.60
C GLU A 210 -5.58 0.35 -24.29
N LEU A 211 -5.89 0.99 -23.15
CA LEU A 211 -5.32 0.61 -21.85
C LEU A 211 -5.65 -0.82 -21.43
N ARG A 212 -6.80 -1.36 -21.84
CA ARG A 212 -7.20 -2.75 -21.57
C ARG A 212 -6.15 -3.75 -22.06
N ASP A 213 -5.50 -3.48 -23.19
CA ASP A 213 -4.49 -4.36 -23.78
C ASP A 213 -3.15 -4.35 -23.01
N TYR A 214 -2.97 -3.35 -22.13
CA TYR A 214 -1.78 -3.19 -21.28
C TYR A 214 -2.00 -3.65 -19.84
N ILE A 215 -3.18 -4.19 -19.49
CA ILE A 215 -3.44 -4.71 -18.16
C ILE A 215 -2.64 -5.99 -17.93
N ASP A 216 -1.75 -5.98 -16.93
CA ASP A 216 -1.27 -7.22 -16.31
C ASP A 216 -2.36 -7.76 -15.37
N TRP A 217 -2.95 -8.89 -15.77
CA TRP A 217 -4.00 -9.55 -15.02
C TRP A 217 -3.48 -10.38 -13.84
N THR A 218 -2.17 -10.62 -13.75
CA THR A 218 -1.60 -11.41 -12.65
C THR A 218 -1.86 -10.77 -11.29
N PRO A 219 -1.56 -9.47 -11.05
CA PRO A 219 -1.90 -8.79 -9.80
C PRO A 219 -3.41 -8.76 -9.52
N PHE A 220 -4.25 -8.72 -10.56
CA PHE A 220 -5.71 -8.78 -10.39
C PHE A 220 -6.14 -10.12 -9.74
N PHE A 221 -5.68 -11.26 -10.26
CA PHE A 221 -6.00 -12.56 -9.64
C PHE A 221 -5.43 -12.69 -8.21
N GLN A 222 -4.23 -12.18 -7.98
CA GLN A 222 -3.62 -12.16 -6.65
C GLN A 222 -4.45 -11.34 -5.65
N ALA A 223 -5.00 -10.20 -6.06
CA ALA A 223 -5.88 -9.38 -5.23
C ALA A 223 -7.17 -10.13 -4.85
N TRP A 224 -7.60 -11.10 -5.66
CA TRP A 224 -8.74 -11.98 -5.39
C TRP A 224 -8.35 -13.33 -4.75
N GLU A 225 -7.14 -13.42 -4.19
CA GLU A 225 -6.60 -14.63 -3.52
C GLU A 225 -6.54 -15.88 -4.44
N LEU A 226 -6.46 -15.67 -5.76
CA LEU A 226 -6.24 -16.72 -6.75
C LEU A 226 -4.76 -16.76 -7.13
N SER A 227 -4.05 -17.77 -6.64
CA SER A 227 -2.62 -17.95 -6.88
C SER A 227 -2.35 -18.52 -8.27
N GLY A 228 -1.59 -17.78 -9.08
CA GLY A 228 -1.19 -18.21 -10.42
C GLY A 228 -0.77 -17.01 -11.28
N HIS A 229 -0.28 -17.29 -12.48
CA HIS A 229 0.10 -16.26 -13.45
C HIS A 229 -0.85 -16.27 -14.64
N TYR A 230 -1.31 -15.09 -15.07
CA TYR A 230 -2.07 -14.98 -16.31
C TYR A 230 -1.15 -15.21 -17.53
N PRO A 231 -1.62 -15.88 -18.61
CA PRO A 231 -2.93 -16.53 -18.76
C PRO A 231 -3.02 -17.96 -18.20
N ARG A 232 -1.89 -18.56 -17.77
CA ARG A 232 -1.82 -19.97 -17.33
C ARG A 232 -2.79 -20.32 -16.20
N ILE A 233 -3.10 -19.39 -15.30
CA ILE A 233 -4.07 -19.59 -14.21
C ILE A 233 -5.47 -19.96 -14.72
N LEU A 234 -5.82 -19.58 -15.95
CA LEU A 234 -7.12 -19.90 -16.53
C LEU A 234 -7.29 -21.38 -16.81
N ASP A 235 -6.19 -22.13 -16.98
CA ASP A 235 -6.19 -23.56 -17.26
C ASP A 235 -5.80 -24.41 -16.04
N ASP A 236 -5.66 -23.78 -14.87
CA ASP A 236 -5.30 -24.46 -13.63
C ASP A 236 -6.39 -25.47 -13.20
N GLU A 237 -5.98 -26.67 -12.78
CA GLU A 237 -6.90 -27.76 -12.43
C GLU A 237 -7.73 -27.47 -11.18
N LEU A 238 -7.21 -26.68 -10.24
CA LEU A 238 -7.85 -26.39 -8.96
C LEU A 238 -8.66 -25.09 -9.01
N VAL A 239 -8.07 -24.03 -9.58
CA VAL A 239 -8.66 -22.68 -9.54
C VAL A 239 -9.07 -22.12 -10.90
N GLY A 240 -8.77 -22.81 -12.01
CA GLY A 240 -8.98 -22.28 -13.35
C GLY A 240 -10.44 -21.99 -13.68
N THR A 241 -11.38 -22.75 -13.12
CA THR A 241 -12.82 -22.50 -13.29
C THR A 241 -13.22 -21.16 -12.66
N GLN A 242 -12.80 -20.91 -11.43
CA GLN A 242 -13.07 -19.67 -10.69
C GLN A 242 -12.31 -18.49 -11.33
N ALA A 243 -11.07 -18.70 -11.78
CA ALA A 243 -10.28 -17.70 -12.48
C ALA A 243 -10.96 -17.26 -13.80
N ARG A 244 -11.46 -18.20 -14.59
CA ARG A 244 -12.21 -17.89 -15.83
C ARG A 244 -13.50 -17.12 -15.55
N ALA A 245 -14.25 -17.52 -14.52
CA ALA A 245 -15.48 -16.82 -14.14
C ALA A 245 -15.19 -15.37 -13.71
N LEU A 246 -14.24 -15.19 -12.79
CA LEU A 246 -13.82 -13.87 -12.33
C LEU A 246 -13.29 -12.99 -13.46
N PHE A 247 -12.49 -13.56 -14.37
CA PHE A 247 -11.99 -12.86 -15.54
C PHE A 247 -13.14 -12.42 -16.46
N ALA A 248 -14.11 -13.30 -16.73
CA ALA A 248 -15.28 -12.98 -17.55
C ALA A 248 -16.09 -11.82 -16.95
N ASP A 249 -16.33 -11.83 -15.63
CA ASP A 249 -17.02 -10.74 -14.93
C ASP A 249 -16.25 -9.41 -15.04
N ALA A 250 -14.93 -9.44 -14.88
CA ALA A 250 -14.08 -8.27 -15.03
C ALA A 250 -14.10 -7.72 -16.46
N GLN A 251 -14.04 -8.59 -17.48
CA GLN A 251 -14.13 -8.18 -18.89
C GLN A 251 -15.50 -7.54 -19.20
N ALA A 252 -16.60 -8.13 -18.72
CA ALA A 252 -17.94 -7.58 -18.91
C ALA A 252 -18.13 -6.23 -18.20
N MET A 253 -17.55 -6.07 -17.01
CA MET A 253 -17.53 -4.78 -16.31
C MET A 253 -16.72 -3.73 -17.08
N LEU A 254 -15.53 -4.10 -17.61
CA LEU A 254 -14.74 -3.20 -18.44
C LEU A 254 -15.49 -2.78 -19.71
N ASP A 255 -16.16 -3.72 -20.39
CA ASP A 255 -16.97 -3.41 -21.57
C ASP A 255 -18.04 -2.36 -21.26
N THR A 256 -18.75 -2.55 -20.14
CA THR A 256 -19.80 -1.63 -19.68
C THR A 256 -19.21 -0.27 -19.34
N LEU A 257 -18.14 -0.24 -18.54
CA LEU A 257 -17.47 0.95 -18.06
C LEU A 257 -16.92 1.82 -19.20
N ILE A 258 -16.35 1.19 -20.23
CA ILE A 258 -15.84 1.87 -21.42
C ILE A 258 -17.01 2.42 -22.26
N ARG A 259 -18.02 1.58 -22.55
CA ARG A 259 -19.18 1.96 -23.36
C ARG A 259 -19.95 3.12 -22.75
N GLU A 260 -20.14 3.09 -21.44
CA GLU A 260 -20.93 4.06 -20.68
C GLU A 260 -20.08 5.20 -20.10
N ARG A 261 -18.76 5.16 -20.31
CA ARG A 261 -17.80 6.19 -19.89
C ARG A 261 -17.87 6.52 -18.39
N TRP A 262 -17.91 5.50 -17.53
CA TRP A 262 -17.96 5.74 -16.08
C TRP A 262 -16.66 6.36 -15.53
N LEU A 263 -15.54 6.12 -16.20
CA LEU A 263 -14.22 6.65 -15.84
C LEU A 263 -13.57 7.37 -17.02
N ARG A 264 -12.60 8.24 -16.72
CA ARG A 264 -11.69 8.85 -17.69
C ARG A 264 -10.26 8.60 -17.25
N ALA A 265 -9.45 7.97 -18.11
CA ALA A 265 -8.03 7.81 -17.83
C ALA A 265 -7.30 9.12 -18.07
N ARG A 266 -6.51 9.55 -17.08
CA ARG A 266 -5.72 10.78 -17.14
C ARG A 266 -4.27 10.48 -16.85
N GLY A 267 -3.37 11.17 -17.53
CA GLY A 267 -1.94 11.06 -17.31
C GLY A 267 -1.22 12.35 -17.70
N VAL A 268 -0.06 12.56 -17.12
CA VAL A 268 0.86 13.62 -17.53
C VAL A 268 2.25 13.02 -17.56
N ILE A 269 2.95 13.24 -18.67
CA ILE A 269 4.37 12.90 -18.80
C ILE A 269 5.13 14.18 -19.09
N GLY A 270 6.43 14.18 -18.80
CA GLY A 270 7.27 15.25 -19.31
C GLY A 270 8.74 14.88 -19.37
N PHE A 271 9.45 15.53 -20.28
CA PHE A 271 10.87 15.35 -20.50
C PHE A 271 11.59 16.69 -20.41
N TRP A 272 12.58 16.79 -19.54
CA TRP A 272 13.37 18.01 -19.34
C TRP A 272 14.85 17.71 -19.57
N PRO A 273 15.66 18.70 -19.99
CA PRO A 273 17.10 18.58 -19.94
C PRO A 273 17.50 18.33 -18.49
N ALA A 274 18.39 17.37 -18.29
CA ALA A 274 18.87 17.01 -16.97
C ALA A 274 20.33 16.54 -17.01
N ALA A 275 21.03 16.70 -15.89
CA ALA A 275 22.39 16.21 -15.71
C ALA A 275 22.57 15.73 -14.26
N SER A 276 23.42 14.72 -14.05
CA SER A 276 23.80 14.31 -12.70
C SER A 276 24.66 15.39 -12.03
N VAL A 277 24.41 15.63 -10.75
CA VAL A 277 25.21 16.52 -9.88
C VAL A 277 25.43 15.78 -8.57
N GLY A 278 26.59 15.13 -8.44
CA GLY A 278 26.84 14.21 -7.33
C GLY A 278 25.87 13.02 -7.38
N ASP A 279 25.07 12.86 -6.32
CA ASP A 279 24.09 11.77 -6.19
C ASP A 279 22.68 12.18 -6.67
N ASP A 280 22.50 13.43 -7.10
CA ASP A 280 21.22 14.01 -7.52
C ASP A 280 21.16 14.22 -9.04
N ILE A 281 19.95 14.50 -9.55
CA ILE A 281 19.70 14.88 -10.94
C ILE A 281 19.22 16.34 -10.97
N ALA A 282 20.05 17.23 -11.53
CA ALA A 282 19.65 18.60 -11.80
C ALA A 282 18.73 18.63 -13.02
N VAL A 283 17.57 19.28 -12.88
CA VAL A 283 16.57 19.45 -13.95
C VAL A 283 16.54 20.90 -14.39
N TYR A 284 16.72 21.16 -15.69
CA TYR A 284 16.81 22.49 -16.25
C TYR A 284 15.50 22.92 -16.91
N ALA A 285 15.28 24.23 -16.96
CA ALA A 285 14.20 24.80 -17.76
C ALA A 285 14.41 24.46 -19.23
N LEU A 286 13.31 24.25 -19.95
CA LEU A 286 13.37 24.11 -21.39
C LEU A 286 13.86 25.42 -22.01
N PRO A 287 14.69 25.36 -23.06
CA PRO A 287 15.03 26.56 -23.81
C PRO A 287 13.75 27.26 -24.25
N SER A 288 13.66 28.57 -23.97
CA SER A 288 12.58 29.41 -24.47
C SER A 288 12.49 29.20 -25.99
N ARG A 289 11.33 28.76 -26.50
CA ARG A 289 11.09 28.74 -27.95
C ARG A 289 11.07 30.19 -28.41
N THR A 290 12.23 30.75 -28.79
CA THR A 290 12.30 32.00 -29.54
C THR A 290 11.66 31.73 -30.90
N GLY A 291 10.37 32.06 -31.01
CA GLY A 291 9.68 32.09 -32.29
C GLY A 291 10.43 33.03 -33.22
N THR A 292 10.67 32.59 -34.44
CA THR A 292 10.99 33.47 -35.57
C THR A 292 9.83 34.46 -35.75
N GLY A 293 9.97 35.66 -35.19
CA GLY A 293 8.94 36.69 -35.28
C GLY A 293 9.23 37.92 -34.42
N VAL A 294 9.93 38.89 -35.04
CA VAL A 294 10.04 40.31 -34.69
C VAL A 294 10.97 40.66 -33.51
N ALA A 295 12.02 41.42 -33.86
CA ALA A 295 12.95 42.07 -32.95
C ALA A 295 12.22 42.97 -31.94
N GLY A 296 12.52 42.78 -30.66
CA GLY A 296 12.16 43.66 -29.56
C GLY A 296 13.15 43.43 -28.42
N GLU A 297 13.90 44.47 -28.08
CA GLU A 297 15.00 44.47 -27.13
C GLU A 297 14.60 43.94 -25.75
N GLY A 298 15.46 43.11 -25.16
CA GLY A 298 15.30 42.62 -23.78
C GLY A 298 15.85 41.21 -23.55
N SER A 299 17.08 40.91 -23.98
CA SER A 299 17.73 39.63 -23.68
C SER A 299 18.15 39.57 -22.22
N VAL A 300 17.54 38.67 -21.45
CA VAL A 300 18.10 38.18 -20.17
C VAL A 300 19.12 37.08 -20.51
N PRO A 301 20.37 37.13 -20.02
CA PRO A 301 21.43 36.24 -20.47
C PRO A 301 21.16 34.79 -20.03
N CYS A 302 21.36 33.87 -20.98
CA CYS A 302 21.39 32.43 -20.77
C CYS A 302 22.49 32.09 -19.76
N ALA A 303 22.16 31.32 -18.73
CA ALA A 303 23.10 30.94 -17.67
C ALA A 303 24.32 30.23 -18.26
N THR A 304 25.47 30.88 -18.14
CA THR A 304 26.77 30.31 -18.46
C THR A 304 27.04 29.15 -17.51
N ILE A 305 27.33 27.98 -18.08
CA ILE A 305 27.91 26.86 -17.34
C ILE A 305 29.27 27.34 -16.81
N VAL A 306 29.34 27.61 -15.52
CA VAL A 306 30.61 27.78 -14.82
C VAL A 306 31.15 26.37 -14.62
N GLN A 307 32.16 26.00 -15.41
CA GLN A 307 32.98 24.83 -15.12
C GLN A 307 33.75 25.10 -13.82
N PRO A 308 33.72 24.21 -12.82
CA PRO A 308 34.62 24.30 -11.68
C PRO A 308 35.99 23.75 -12.07
N GLU A 309 37.05 24.47 -11.65
CA GLU A 309 38.42 23.93 -11.54
C GLU A 309 38.50 22.75 -10.55
#